data_AF-A0A7S3I7R9-F1
#
_entry.id   AF-A0A7S3I7R9-F1
#
_cell.length_a   1.000
_cell.length_b   1.000
_cell.length_c   1.000
_cell.angle_alpha   90.00
_cell.angle_beta   90.00
_cell.angle_gamma   90.00
#
_symmetry.space_group_name_H-M   'P 1'
#
loop_
_entity.id
_entity.type
_entity.pdbx_description
1 polymer ?
#
loop_
_entity_poly.entity_id
_entity_poly.type
_entity_poly.pdbx_seq_one_letter_code
_entity_poly.pdbx_strand_id
1 'polypeptide(L)'
;MDPLWNSIIVAGFRDGKAYLGASTMLGVSYEENFLASGIGAHLALPLLRKGWKADMTEAEARKLLEDCMRVLFYRDTRASPKITIGKANSSGASVSEPFTLETYWEYPAFARGNKAGDGSW
;
A
#
# COMPACT_ATOMS: atom_id res chain seq x y z
N MET A 1 22.51 23.28 -5.74
CA MET A 1 21.42 22.67 -4.94
C MET A 1 21.12 21.34 -5.60
N ASP A 2 21.36 20.24 -4.89
CA ASP A 2 21.34 18.86 -5.43
C ASP A 2 20.51 17.96 -4.50
N PRO A 3 19.17 18.00 -4.58
CA PRO A 3 18.29 17.29 -3.66
C PRO A 3 18.03 15.83 -4.08
N LEU A 4 17.86 14.95 -3.09
CA LEU A 4 17.41 13.58 -3.33
C LEU A 4 15.91 13.54 -3.62
N TRP A 5 15.51 13.09 -4.80
CA TRP A 5 14.11 13.01 -5.24
C TRP A 5 13.42 11.75 -4.69
N ASN A 6 13.39 11.59 -3.37
CA ASN A 6 12.82 10.41 -2.72
C ASN A 6 11.81 10.79 -1.63
N SER A 7 10.77 9.98 -1.53
CA SER A 7 9.90 9.92 -0.36
C SER A 7 10.06 8.54 0.27
N ILE A 8 10.60 8.49 1.48
CA ILE A 8 11.04 7.26 2.13
C ILE A 8 10.11 6.98 3.31
N ILE A 9 9.68 5.73 3.44
CA ILE A 9 9.01 5.22 4.62
C ILE A 9 9.99 4.28 5.33
N VAL A 10 10.18 4.49 6.62
CA VAL A 10 11.05 3.69 7.48
C VAL A 10 10.19 2.97 8.49
N ALA A 11 10.25 1.64 8.47
CA ALA A 11 9.59 0.78 9.43
C ALA A 11 10.64 -0.01 10.22
N GLY A 12 10.43 -0.18 11.52
CA GLY A 12 11.35 -0.89 12.39
C GLY A 12 10.70 -1.40 13.66
N PHE A 13 11.39 -2.28 14.36
CA PHE A 13 10.97 -2.77 15.67
C PHE A 13 12.20 -2.87 16.57
N ARG A 14 12.14 -2.24 17.74
CA ARG A 14 13.24 -2.22 18.71
C ARG A 14 12.70 -2.13 20.13
N ASP A 15 13.28 -2.89 21.05
CA ASP A 15 12.96 -2.84 22.49
C ASP A 15 11.46 -2.97 22.80
N GLY A 16 10.77 -3.84 22.06
CA GLY A 16 9.32 -4.09 22.22
C GLY A 16 8.43 -3.02 21.59
N LYS A 17 8.98 -2.03 20.89
CA LYS A 17 8.24 -0.93 20.26
C LYS A 17 8.40 -0.95 18.75
N ALA A 18 7.26 -0.85 18.05
CA ALA A 18 7.24 -0.61 16.61
C ALA A 18 7.50 0.87 16.31
N TYR A 19 8.17 1.12 15.19
CA TYR A 19 8.43 2.44 14.65
C TYR A 19 7.95 2.48 13.19
N LEU A 20 7.23 3.55 12.83
CA LEU A 20 6.81 3.82 11.47
C LEU A 20 6.87 5.33 11.21
N GLY A 21 7.79 5.73 10.35
CA GLY A 21 8.02 7.13 10.00
C GLY A 21 8.16 7.35 8.50
N ALA A 22 7.90 8.57 8.05
CA ALA A 22 8.14 9.00 6.67
C ALA A 22 9.06 10.22 6.65
N SER A 23 9.86 10.32 5.58
CA SER A 23 10.64 11.51 5.24
C SER A 23 10.41 11.85 3.77
N THR A 24 10.06 13.11 3.51
CA THR A 24 9.78 13.61 2.15
C THR A 24 11.02 14.27 1.55
N MET A 25 11.01 14.48 0.22
CA MET A 25 12.05 15.22 -0.51
C MET A 25 12.35 16.61 0.08
N LEU A 26 11.37 17.24 0.74
CA LEU A 26 11.53 18.57 1.36
C LEU A 26 12.11 18.50 2.80
N GLY A 27 12.45 17.31 3.28
CA GLY A 27 12.94 17.09 4.65
C GLY A 27 11.83 17.03 5.71
N VAL A 28 10.55 17.15 5.33
CA VAL A 28 9.43 16.97 6.27
C VAL A 28 9.43 15.53 6.74
N SER A 29 9.50 15.35 8.07
CA SER A 29 9.57 14.04 8.73
C SER A 29 8.48 13.94 9.79
N TYR A 30 7.78 12.80 9.82
CA TYR A 30 6.67 12.57 10.73
C TYR A 30 6.43 11.06 10.97
N GLU A 31 5.76 10.74 12.07
CA GLU A 31 5.42 9.38 12.50
C GLU A 31 3.91 9.20 12.51
N GLU A 32 3.43 8.04 12.07
CA GLU A 32 2.01 7.69 12.04
C GLU A 32 1.83 6.18 12.16
N ASN A 33 0.61 5.75 12.51
CA ASN A 33 0.27 4.33 12.62
C ASN A 33 0.18 3.61 11.26
N PHE A 34 -0.02 4.37 10.17
CA PHE A 34 -0.06 3.88 8.81
C PHE A 34 0.40 5.00 7.86
N LEU A 35 1.15 4.62 6.83
CA LEU A 35 1.75 5.56 5.87
C LEU A 35 1.63 5.01 4.45
N ALA A 36 1.56 5.91 3.48
CA ALA A 36 1.71 5.59 2.07
C ALA A 36 2.41 6.75 1.35
N SER A 37 3.14 6.44 0.28
CA SER A 37 3.84 7.42 -0.56
C SER A 37 3.26 7.42 -1.98
N GLY A 38 3.61 8.44 -2.77
CA GLY A 38 3.13 8.59 -4.15
C GLY A 38 1.60 8.62 -4.24
N ILE A 39 1.04 7.99 -5.26
CA ILE A 39 -0.43 7.89 -5.44
C ILE A 39 -1.11 7.06 -4.33
N GLY A 40 -0.34 6.23 -3.61
CA GLY A 40 -0.79 5.52 -2.41
C GLY A 40 -1.35 6.45 -1.34
N ALA A 41 -0.83 7.68 -1.23
CA ALA A 41 -1.35 8.67 -0.30
C ALA A 41 -2.81 9.09 -0.62
N HIS A 42 -3.25 8.97 -1.87
CA HIS A 42 -4.60 9.34 -2.28
C HIS A 42 -5.56 8.14 -2.30
N LEU A 43 -5.08 6.96 -2.70
CA LEU A 43 -5.93 5.78 -2.91
C LEU A 43 -5.84 4.74 -1.77
N ALA A 44 -4.65 4.50 -1.23
CA ALA A 44 -4.46 3.49 -0.19
C ALA A 44 -4.70 4.03 1.23
N LEU A 45 -4.34 5.29 1.52
CA LEU A 45 -4.55 5.87 2.86
C LEU A 45 -6.00 5.81 3.36
N PRO A 46 -7.05 6.07 2.55
CA PRO A 46 -8.43 5.92 3.00
C PRO A 46 -8.78 4.47 3.41
N LEU A 47 -8.24 3.49 2.69
CA LEU A 47 -8.44 2.06 3.00
C LEU A 47 -7.70 1.67 4.28
N LEU A 48 -6.44 2.13 4.42
CA LEU A 48 -5.64 1.94 5.62
C LEU A 48 -6.36 2.56 6.84
N ARG A 49 -6.83 3.80 6.75
CA ARG A 49 -7.59 4.47 7.83
C ARG A 49 -8.84 3.69 8.24
N LYS A 50 -9.54 3.10 7.27
CA LYS A 50 -10.78 2.35 7.52
C LYS A 50 -10.51 0.97 8.13
N GLY A 51 -9.44 0.30 7.68
CA GLY A 51 -9.14 -1.08 8.07
C GLY A 51 -8.20 -1.21 9.28
N TRP A 52 -7.43 -0.17 9.59
CA TRP A 52 -6.43 -0.22 10.65
C TRP A 52 -7.05 -0.31 12.04
N LYS A 53 -6.43 -1.13 12.89
CA LYS A 53 -6.72 -1.25 14.32
C LYS A 53 -5.40 -1.45 15.08
N ALA A 54 -5.37 -1.08 16.36
CA ALA A 54 -4.16 -1.22 17.17
C ALA A 54 -3.78 -2.69 17.45
N ASP A 55 -4.76 -3.58 17.43
CA ASP A 55 -4.65 -5.00 17.79
C ASP A 55 -4.70 -5.95 16.59
N MET A 56 -4.35 -5.46 15.39
CA MET A 56 -4.34 -6.30 14.19
C MET A 56 -3.35 -7.45 14.30
N THR A 57 -3.80 -8.63 13.88
CA THR A 57 -2.91 -9.76 13.63
C THR A 57 -2.07 -9.53 12.37
N GLU A 58 -0.94 -10.24 12.23
CA GLU A 58 -0.11 -10.19 11.04
C GLU A 58 -0.90 -10.53 9.76
N ALA A 59 -1.82 -11.50 9.85
CA ALA A 59 -2.66 -11.91 8.73
C ALA A 59 -3.66 -10.81 8.31
N GLU A 60 -4.26 -10.10 9.27
CA GLU A 60 -5.17 -8.98 8.98
C GLU A 60 -4.42 -7.79 8.37
N ALA A 61 -3.25 -7.46 8.92
CA ALA A 61 -2.41 -6.39 8.39
C ALA A 61 -1.95 -6.71 6.96
N ARG A 62 -1.53 -7.95 6.71
CA ARG A 62 -1.15 -8.43 5.38
C ARG A 62 -2.32 -8.34 4.39
N LYS A 63 -3.50 -8.81 4.77
CA LYS A 63 -4.70 -8.73 3.94
C LYS A 63 -5.06 -7.29 3.59
N LEU A 64 -5.00 -6.38 4.57
CA LEU A 64 -5.26 -4.96 4.36
C LEU A 64 -4.27 -4.33 3.36
N LEU A 65 -2.98 -4.68 3.46
CA LEU A 65 -1.97 -4.24 2.50
C LEU A 65 -2.24 -4.79 1.09
N GLU A 66 -2.58 -6.07 0.97
CA GLU A 66 -2.93 -6.69 -0.32
C GLU A 66 -4.17 -6.02 -0.95
N ASP A 67 -5.19 -5.69 -0.15
CA ASP A 67 -6.36 -4.95 -0.60
C ASP A 67 -5.99 -3.54 -1.11
N CYS A 68 -5.13 -2.83 -0.39
CA CYS A 68 -4.62 -1.53 -0.81
C CYS A 68 -3.84 -1.62 -2.13
N MET A 69 -2.94 -2.60 -2.24
CA MET A 69 -2.12 -2.79 -3.44
C MET A 69 -2.95 -3.23 -4.64
N ARG A 70 -4.03 -4.01 -4.43
CA ARG A 70 -4.97 -4.36 -5.50
C ARG A 70 -5.70 -3.15 -6.05
N VAL A 71 -6.17 -2.25 -5.17
CA VAL A 71 -6.80 -0.99 -5.60
C VAL A 71 -5.80 -0.11 -6.34
N LEU A 72 -4.55 -0.04 -5.88
CA LEU A 72 -3.50 0.67 -6.60
C LEU A 72 -3.24 0.06 -7.97
N PHE A 73 -3.14 -1.27 -8.07
CA PHE A 73 -2.97 -1.94 -9.36
C PHE A 73 -4.11 -1.63 -10.34
N TYR A 74 -5.35 -1.53 -9.88
CA TYR A 74 -6.48 -1.19 -10.74
C TYR A 74 -6.51 0.27 -11.21
N ARG A 75 -5.86 1.19 -10.51
CA ARG A 75 -6.04 2.65 -10.72
C ARG A 75 -4.76 3.40 -11.05
N ASP A 76 -3.60 2.84 -10.74
CA ASP A 76 -2.30 3.42 -11.06
C ASP A 76 -1.72 2.73 -12.30
N THR A 77 -1.54 3.52 -13.36
CA THR A 77 -0.93 3.08 -14.63
C THR A 77 0.51 2.61 -14.52
N ARG A 78 1.21 2.91 -13.41
CA ARG A 78 2.60 2.52 -13.18
C ARG A 78 2.75 1.34 -12.20
N ALA A 79 1.64 0.82 -11.67
CA ALA A 79 1.68 -0.27 -10.72
C ALA A 79 1.89 -1.63 -11.40
N SER A 80 2.56 -2.53 -10.69
CA SER A 80 2.72 -3.93 -11.05
C SER A 80 1.87 -4.81 -10.14
N PRO A 81 1.26 -5.91 -10.63
CA PRO A 81 0.55 -6.84 -9.76
C PRO A 81 1.51 -7.73 -8.95
N LYS A 82 2.81 -7.74 -9.29
CA LYS A 82 3.84 -8.48 -8.58
C LYS A 82 4.48 -7.59 -7.51
N ILE A 83 4.32 -7.96 -6.24
CA ILE A 83 4.76 -7.19 -5.08
C ILE A 83 5.55 -8.04 -4.09
N THR A 84 6.24 -7.38 -3.16
CA THR A 84 6.89 -7.97 -1.98
C THR A 84 6.38 -7.29 -0.72
N ILE A 85 6.29 -8.02 0.39
CA ILE A 85 5.89 -7.47 1.69
C ILE A 85 7.05 -7.60 2.67
N GLY A 86 7.46 -6.47 3.26
CA GLY A 86 8.42 -6.41 4.35
C GLY A 86 7.72 -6.50 5.71
N LYS A 87 8.37 -7.13 6.68
CA LYS A 87 7.92 -7.26 8.06
C LYS A 87 9.08 -6.97 9.00
N ALA A 88 8.81 -6.22 10.07
CA ALA A 88 9.75 -5.99 11.17
C ALA A 88 9.08 -6.35 12.49
N ASN A 89 9.73 -7.22 13.27
CA ASN A 89 9.28 -7.62 14.61
C ASN A 89 10.48 -7.85 15.54
N SER A 90 10.25 -8.41 16.72
CA SER A 90 11.30 -8.72 17.69
C SER A 90 12.37 -9.71 17.19
N SER A 91 12.05 -10.55 16.19
CA SER A 91 13.01 -11.47 15.56
C SER A 91 13.87 -10.83 14.47
N GLY A 92 13.59 -9.57 14.10
CA GLY A 92 14.29 -8.83 13.07
C GLY A 92 13.38 -8.43 11.91
N ALA A 93 14.00 -8.04 10.79
CA ALA A 93 13.32 -7.67 9.56
C ALA A 93 13.42 -8.78 8.51
N SER A 94 12.34 -9.03 7.79
CA SER A 94 12.29 -9.97 6.68
C SER A 94 11.49 -9.41 5.51
N VAL A 95 11.75 -9.91 4.32
CA VAL A 95 11.02 -9.56 3.10
C VAL A 95 10.50 -10.85 2.49
N SER A 96 9.24 -10.87 2.08
CA SER A 96 8.65 -12.03 1.42
C SER A 96 9.24 -12.21 0.03
N GLU A 97 9.20 -13.44 -0.47
CA GLU A 97 9.37 -13.68 -1.90
C GLU A 97 8.34 -12.86 -2.71
N PRO A 98 8.68 -12.43 -3.94
CA PRO A 98 7.75 -11.74 -4.80
C PRO A 98 6.55 -12.64 -5.16
N PHE A 99 5.34 -12.12 -4.99
CA PHE A 99 4.11 -12.82 -5.35
C PHE A 99 3.19 -11.92 -6.17
N THR A 100 2.28 -12.55 -6.92
CA THR A 100 1.30 -11.84 -7.74
C THR A 100 -0.01 -11.71 -6.98
N LEU A 101 -0.56 -10.50 -6.95
CA LEU A 101 -1.87 -10.22 -6.36
C LEU A 101 -2.98 -10.88 -7.17
N GLU A 102 -3.96 -11.46 -6.47
CA GLU A 102 -5.19 -11.92 -7.09
C GLU A 102 -6.04 -10.71 -7.54
N THR A 103 -6.52 -10.76 -8.78
CA THR A 103 -7.32 -9.69 -9.40
C THR A 103 -8.56 -10.25 -10.07
N TYR A 104 -9.65 -9.48 -10.07
CA TYR A 104 -10.94 -9.86 -10.62
C TYR A 104 -11.42 -8.82 -11.64
N TRP A 105 -11.57 -9.26 -12.89
CA TRP A 105 -11.98 -8.42 -14.02
C TRP A 105 -13.29 -8.89 -14.68
N GLU A 106 -13.89 -9.97 -14.18
CA GLU A 106 -15.08 -10.60 -14.80
C GLU A 106 -16.40 -10.01 -14.31
N TYR A 107 -16.39 -8.75 -13.85
CA TYR A 107 -17.61 -8.10 -13.41
C TYR A 107 -18.60 -8.00 -14.59
N PRO A 108 -19.89 -8.36 -14.44
CA PRO A 108 -20.83 -8.41 -15.57
C PRO A 108 -21.02 -7.10 -16.37
N ALA A 109 -20.69 -5.95 -15.78
CA ALA A 109 -20.67 -4.68 -16.50
C ALA A 109 -19.44 -4.54 -17.42
N PHE A 110 -18.30 -5.17 -17.10
CA PHE A 110 -17.10 -5.17 -17.94
C PHE A 110 -17.22 -6.15 -19.12
N ALA A 111 -17.99 -7.23 -18.97
CA ALA A 111 -18.20 -8.23 -20.01
C ALA A 111 -19.14 -7.75 -21.15
N ARG A 112 -20.03 -6.80 -20.84
CA ARG A 112 -20.92 -6.18 -21.82
C ARG A 112 -20.17 -5.06 -22.50
N GLY A 113 -19.37 -5.38 -23.52
CA GLY A 113 -18.60 -4.41 -24.30
C GLY A 113 -19.40 -3.14 -24.59
N ASN A 114 -18.80 -1.99 -24.29
CA ASN A 114 -19.37 -0.64 -24.31
C ASN A 114 -20.53 -0.49 -25.30
N LYS A 115 -21.77 -0.50 -24.78
CA LYS A 115 -22.86 0.17 -25.48
C LYS A 115 -22.63 1.66 -25.27
N ALA A 116 -21.95 2.29 -26.23
CA ALA A 116 -21.77 3.73 -26.27
C ALA A 116 -23.11 4.45 -25.97
N GLY A 117 -23.23 5.05 -24.78
CA GLY A 117 -24.42 5.81 -24.40
C GLY A 117 -24.86 5.76 -22.93
N ASP A 118 -24.35 4.85 -22.09
CA ASP A 118 -24.79 4.74 -20.69
C ASP A 118 -23.84 5.41 -19.67
N GLY A 119 -22.76 6.04 -20.13
CA GLY A 119 -21.81 6.74 -19.27
C GLY A 119 -20.91 5.82 -18.45
N SER A 120 -20.90 4.52 -18.72
CA SER A 120 -19.83 3.64 -18.26
C SER A 120 -18.62 3.78 -19.19
N TRP A 121 -17.44 4.00 -18.58
CA TRP A 121 -16.16 4.20 -19.25
C TRP A 121 -15.73 2.95 -20.04
#